data_AF-A0A1X9SPJ6-F1
#
_entry.id   AF-A0A1X9SPJ6-F1
#
_cell.length_a   1.000
_cell.length_b   1.000
_cell.length_c   1.000
_cell.angle_alpha   90.00
_cell.angle_beta   90.00
_cell.angle_gamma   90.00
#
_symmetry.space_group_name_H-M   'P 1'
#
loop_
_entity.id
_entity.type
_entity.pdbx_description
1 polymer ?
#
loop_
_entity_poly.entity_id
_entity_poly.type
_entity_poly.pdbx_seq_one_letter_code
_entity_poly.pdbx_strand_id
1 'polypeptide(L)'
;MRVIILAIFALILNAGSITKVDIVVAKRGAMGAYIYGSDTNNIQVFYAGRLVDDCRIDGIKNPLDRVVRKWALSCRLPNESGKVEIRYFDLHNKRQIVAKFIQ
;
A
#
# COMPACT_ATOMS: atom_id res chain seq x y z
N MET A 1 -11.11 -38.38 -14.32
CA MET A 1 -11.84 -37.11 -14.07
C MET A 1 -11.74 -36.65 -12.60
N ARG A 2 -10.55 -36.69 -11.96
CA ARG A 2 -10.38 -36.27 -10.54
C ARG A 2 -9.31 -35.17 -10.32
N VAL A 3 -8.63 -34.72 -11.38
CA VAL A 3 -7.46 -33.83 -11.27
C VAL A 3 -7.82 -32.35 -11.50
N ILE A 4 -9.01 -32.06 -12.04
CA ILE A 4 -9.38 -30.69 -12.47
C ILE A 4 -9.86 -29.82 -11.29
N ILE A 5 -10.35 -30.41 -10.19
CA ILE A 5 -10.95 -29.65 -9.08
C ILE A 5 -9.88 -28.98 -8.18
N LEU A 6 -8.65 -29.49 -8.14
CA LEU A 6 -7.58 -28.91 -7.32
C LEU A 6 -6.99 -27.60 -7.88
N ALA A 7 -7.04 -27.38 -9.19
CA ALA A 7 -6.48 -26.19 -9.82
C ALA A 7 -7.33 -24.92 -9.56
N ILE A 8 -8.62 -25.08 -9.29
CA ILE A 8 -9.56 -23.96 -9.10
C ILE A 8 -9.42 -23.35 -7.69
N PHE A 9 -9.01 -24.15 -6.70
CA PHE A 9 -8.89 -23.68 -5.31
C PHE A 9 -7.65 -22.78 -5.06
N ALA A 10 -6.63 -22.87 -5.91
CA ALA A 10 -5.41 -22.06 -5.79
C ALA A 10 -5.59 -20.60 -6.27
N LEU A 11 -6.63 -20.29 -7.04
CA LEU A 11 -6.87 -18.94 -7.58
C LEU A 11 -7.57 -17.98 -6.61
N ILE A 12 -8.08 -18.49 -5.47
CA ILE A 12 -8.93 -17.69 -4.56
C ILE A 12 -8.11 -17.11 -3.39
N LEU A 13 -6.86 -17.56 -3.18
CA LEU A 13 -5.99 -17.06 -2.13
C LEU A 13 -5.05 -15.96 -2.65
N ASN A 14 -5.61 -14.88 -3.19
CA ASN A 14 -4.93 -13.58 -3.11
C ASN A 14 -5.05 -13.07 -1.67
N ALA A 15 -4.38 -13.77 -0.74
CA ALA A 15 -4.13 -13.22 0.58
C ALA A 15 -3.36 -11.92 0.36
N GLY A 16 -3.82 -10.82 0.94
CA GLY A 16 -3.05 -9.59 0.89
C GLY A 16 -1.68 -9.81 1.49
N SER A 17 -0.70 -9.06 1.02
CA SER A 17 0.71 -9.16 1.39
C SER A 17 1.12 -8.09 2.40
N ILE A 18 0.20 -7.15 2.69
CA ILE A 18 0.46 -5.95 3.47
C ILE A 18 -0.06 -6.13 4.88
N THR A 19 0.84 -5.98 5.84
CA THR A 19 0.53 -6.01 7.26
C THR A 19 0.09 -4.64 7.75
N LYS A 20 0.77 -3.57 7.32
CA LYS A 20 0.53 -2.22 7.83
C LYS A 20 1.00 -1.14 6.84
N VAL A 21 0.34 0.01 6.86
CA VAL A 21 0.82 1.24 6.21
C VAL A 21 0.79 2.39 7.21
N ASP A 22 1.87 3.16 7.29
CA ASP A 22 2.01 4.33 8.15
C ASP A 22 2.37 5.57 7.34
N ILE A 23 1.52 6.61 7.37
CA ILE A 23 1.80 7.89 6.72
C ILE A 23 2.69 8.74 7.62
N VAL A 24 3.97 8.85 7.25
CA VAL A 24 4.99 9.57 8.02
C VAL A 24 4.93 11.06 7.72
N VAL A 25 4.96 11.41 6.44
CA VAL A 25 4.96 12.79 5.95
C VAL A 25 3.74 13.00 5.08
N ALA A 26 2.95 14.02 5.39
CA ALA A 26 1.91 14.52 4.51
C ALA A 26 1.92 16.04 4.60
N LYS A 27 2.42 16.68 3.55
CA LYS A 27 2.48 18.14 3.43
C LYS A 27 2.11 18.54 2.00
N ARG A 28 1.85 19.82 1.80
CA ARG A 28 1.58 20.35 0.45
C ARG A 28 2.76 20.02 -0.47
N GLY A 29 2.48 19.46 -1.64
CA GLY A 29 3.50 19.06 -2.61
C GLY A 29 4.11 17.66 -2.42
N ALA A 30 4.02 17.03 -1.24
CA ALA A 30 4.70 15.75 -0.99
C ALA A 30 4.05 14.89 0.10
N MET A 31 4.00 13.58 -0.17
CA MET A 31 3.64 12.55 0.80
C MET A 31 4.73 11.49 0.89
N GLY A 32 4.96 11.01 2.11
CA GLY A 32 5.83 9.89 2.43
C GLY A 32 5.13 8.93 3.39
N ALA A 33 5.14 7.64 3.08
CA ALA A 33 4.61 6.59 3.93
C ALA A 33 5.54 5.38 3.99
N TYR A 34 5.44 4.61 5.07
CA TYR A 34 6.05 3.29 5.15
C TYR A 34 5.00 2.21 4.98
N ILE A 35 5.35 1.20 4.20
CA ILE A 35 4.53 0.01 3.98
C ILE A 35 5.30 -1.17 4.56
N TYR A 36 4.60 -2.00 5.32
CA TYR A 36 5.13 -3.22 5.92
C TYR A 36 4.39 -4.41 5.28
N GLY A 37 5.11 -5.24 4.55
CA GLY A 37 4.50 -6.33 3.77
C GLY A 37 5.47 -6.99 2.80
N SER A 38 5.11 -8.16 2.28
CA SER A 38 5.95 -8.92 1.34
C SER A 38 5.97 -8.31 -0.07
N ASP A 39 4.89 -7.63 -0.49
CA ASP A 39 4.78 -6.88 -1.74
C ASP A 39 4.02 -5.56 -1.56
N THR A 40 3.81 -4.84 -2.67
CA THR A 40 3.15 -3.53 -2.71
C THR A 40 2.11 -3.41 -3.84
N ASN A 41 1.69 -4.53 -4.42
CA ASN A 41 0.93 -4.57 -5.67
C ASN A 41 -0.51 -4.04 -5.54
N ASN A 42 -1.06 -4.02 -4.33
CA ASN A 42 -2.45 -3.68 -4.05
C ASN A 42 -2.61 -2.30 -3.38
N ILE A 43 -1.60 -1.43 -3.49
CA ILE A 43 -1.60 -0.09 -2.88
C ILE A 43 -2.11 0.94 -3.87
N GLN A 44 -3.06 1.75 -3.42
CA GLN A 44 -3.56 2.88 -4.17
C GLN A 44 -3.57 4.13 -3.31
N VAL A 45 -3.03 5.21 -3.85
CA VAL A 45 -2.98 6.51 -3.18
C VAL A 45 -4.00 7.43 -3.81
N PHE A 46 -4.82 8.06 -2.98
CA PHE A 46 -5.82 9.03 -3.39
C PHE A 46 -5.55 10.38 -2.73
N TYR A 47 -5.75 11.45 -3.47
CA TYR A 47 -5.73 12.83 -2.98
C TYR A 47 -7.04 13.50 -3.36
N ALA A 48 -7.78 14.01 -2.36
CA ALA A 48 -9.09 14.64 -2.55
C ALA A 48 -10.06 13.79 -3.42
N GLY A 49 -10.01 12.46 -3.26
CA GLY A 49 -10.84 11.51 -4.01
C GLY A 49 -10.32 11.11 -5.40
N ARG A 50 -9.22 11.70 -5.89
CA ARG A 50 -8.59 11.35 -7.17
C ARG A 50 -7.39 10.42 -6.95
N LEU A 51 -7.21 9.45 -7.85
CA LEU A 51 -6.02 8.60 -7.83
C LEU A 51 -4.77 9.44 -8.11
N VAL A 52 -3.70 9.19 -7.35
CA VAL A 52 -2.40 9.82 -7.56
C VAL A 52 -1.51 8.83 -8.29
N ASP A 53 -1.16 9.15 -9.54
CA ASP A 53 -0.34 8.27 -10.38
C ASP A 53 1.17 8.51 -10.19
N ASP A 54 1.57 9.69 -9.70
CA ASP A 54 2.98 10.06 -9.47
C ASP A 54 3.46 9.60 -8.08
N CYS A 55 3.54 8.28 -7.92
CA CYS A 55 4.02 7.61 -6.72
C CYS A 55 5.19 6.69 -7.03
N ARG A 56 6.24 6.77 -6.21
CA ARG A 56 7.40 5.89 -6.24
C ARG A 56 7.44 5.03 -4.99
N ILE A 57 7.75 3.74 -5.18
CA ILE A 57 7.92 2.77 -4.09
C ILE A 57 9.35 2.25 -4.14
N ASP A 58 10.10 2.50 -3.07
CA ASP A 58 11.47 2.06 -2.93
C ASP A 58 11.57 0.99 -1.83
N GLY A 59 12.20 -0.14 -2.14
CA GLY A 59 12.44 -1.20 -1.16
C GLY A 59 13.52 -0.80 -0.17
N ILE A 60 13.20 -0.79 1.13
CA ILE A 60 14.17 -0.56 2.20
C ILE A 60 14.80 -1.91 2.53
N LYS A 61 15.96 -2.20 1.93
CA LYS A 61 16.73 -3.41 2.24
C LYS A 61 17.44 -3.22 3.58
N ASN A 62 16.74 -3.52 4.67
CA ASN A 62 17.38 -3.63 5.97
C ASN A 62 17.85 -5.09 6.18
N PRO A 63 19.16 -5.37 6.27
CA PRO A 63 19.68 -6.74 6.37
C PRO A 63 19.24 -7.51 7.62
N LEU A 64 18.66 -6.81 8.61
CA LEU A 64 18.14 -7.40 9.85
C LEU A 64 16.64 -7.77 9.78
N ASP A 65 15.88 -7.27 8.80
CA ASP A 65 14.44 -7.51 8.65
C ASP A 65 14.17 -8.79 7.84
N ARG A 66 14.59 -9.94 8.36
CA ARG A 66 14.32 -11.25 7.71
C ARG A 66 12.84 -11.62 7.62
N VAL A 67 11.96 -10.97 8.41
CA VAL A 67 10.56 -11.40 8.60
C VAL A 67 9.55 -10.45 7.94
N VAL A 68 9.77 -9.12 7.97
CA VAL A 68 8.83 -8.15 7.39
C VAL A 68 9.59 -7.17 6.50
N ARG A 69 9.36 -7.22 5.19
CA ARG A 69 9.95 -6.24 4.26
C ARG A 69 9.29 -4.88 4.47
N LYS A 70 10.14 -3.85 4.55
CA LYS A 70 9.71 -2.46 4.67
C LYS A 70 9.92 -1.76 3.32
N TRP A 71 8.91 -1.01 2.89
CA TRP A 71 8.95 -0.22 1.66
C TRP A 71 8.68 1.24 1.99
N ALA A 72 9.39 2.14 1.32
CA ALA A 72 9.16 3.57 1.37
C ALA A 72 8.30 3.97 0.17
N LEU A 73 7.14 4.57 0.44
CA LEU A 73 6.27 5.17 -0.57
C LEU A 73 6.48 6.68 -0.53
N SER A 74 6.76 7.26 -1.69
CA SER A 74 6.84 8.70 -1.87
C SER A 74 5.97 9.13 -3.03
N CYS A 75 5.05 10.07 -2.82
CA CYS A 75 4.19 10.58 -3.89
C CYS A 75 4.31 12.10 -3.97
N ARG A 76 4.29 12.62 -5.19
CA ARG A 76 4.12 14.06 -5.41
C ARG A 76 2.64 14.40 -5.33
N LEU A 77 2.31 15.37 -4.48
CA LEU A 77 0.94 15.83 -4.30
C LEU A 77 0.74 17.22 -4.88
N PRO A 78 -0.51 17.64 -5.16
CA PRO A 78 -0.82 19.05 -5.42
C PRO A 78 -0.38 19.94 -4.24
N ASN A 79 -0.03 21.19 -4.53
CA ASN A 79 0.36 22.16 -3.51
C ASN A 79 -0.85 22.85 -2.86
N GLU A 80 -1.84 22.05 -2.47
CA GLU A 80 -3.12 22.51 -1.93
C GLU A 80 -3.40 21.79 -0.61
N SER A 81 -4.40 22.28 0.14
CA SER A 81 -4.93 21.54 1.29
C SER A 81 -5.87 20.45 0.82
N GLY A 82 -5.90 19.33 1.54
CA GLY A 82 -6.69 18.19 1.10
C GLY A 82 -6.49 16.95 1.94
N LYS A 83 -7.34 15.95 1.68
CA LYS A 83 -7.27 14.64 2.32
C LYS A 83 -6.46 13.69 1.44
N VAL A 84 -5.42 13.10 2.01
CA VAL A 84 -4.70 11.96 1.42
C VAL A 84 -5.26 10.67 2.01
N GLU A 85 -5.48 9.68 1.16
CA GLU A 85 -5.90 8.34 1.56
C GLU A 85 -5.00 7.29 0.89
N ILE A 86 -4.51 6.33 1.66
CA ILE A 86 -3.89 5.13 1.13
C ILE A 86 -4.85 3.98 1.35
N ARG A 87 -5.21 3.30 0.27
CA ARG A 87 -6.12 2.16 0.26
C ARG A 87 -5.34 0.91 -0.09
N TYR A 88 -5.55 -0.16 0.67
CA TYR A 88 -4.89 -1.45 0.44
C TYR A 88 -5.72 -2.61 0.98
N PHE A 89 -5.34 -3.85 0.61
CA PHE A 89 -5.89 -5.05 1.24
C PHE A 89 -4.87 -5.62 2.23
N ASP A 90 -5.33 -5.92 3.45
CA ASP A 90 -4.49 -6.53 4.48
C ASP A 90 -4.29 -8.04 4.27
N LEU A 91 -3.49 -8.67 5.14
CA LEU A 91 -3.23 -10.12 5.14
C LEU A 91 -4.49 -11.01 5.12
N HIS A 92 -5.62 -10.48 5.59
CA HIS A 92 -6.91 -11.20 5.63
C HIS A 92 -7.82 -10.79 4.46
N ASN A 93 -7.26 -10.14 3.44
CA ASN A 93 -7.97 -9.60 2.28
C ASN A 93 -9.08 -8.60 2.66
N LYS A 94 -8.94 -7.91 3.80
CA LYS A 94 -9.85 -6.83 4.19
C LYS A 94 -9.33 -5.51 3.67
N ARG A 95 -10.24 -4.72 3.11
CA ARG A 95 -9.92 -3.37 2.62
C ARG A 95 -9.64 -2.45 3.81
N GLN A 96 -8.45 -1.87 3.82
CA GLN A 96 -8.00 -0.89 4.80
C GLN A 96 -7.84 0.48 4.14
N ILE A 97 -8.07 1.54 4.91
CA ILE A 97 -7.91 2.92 4.48
C ILE A 97 -7.18 3.68 5.58
N VAL A 98 -6.01 4.22 5.25
CA VAL A 98 -5.25 5.11 6.13
C VAL A 98 -5.33 6.50 5.54
N ALA A 99 -5.84 7.46 6.31
CA ALA A 99 -6.04 8.83 5.85
C ALA A 99 -5.30 9.85 6.70
N LYS A 100 -4.85 10.93 6.07
CA LYS A 100 -4.26 12.09 6.74
C LYS A 100 -4.66 13.37 6.03
N PHE A 101 -5.00 14.40 6.80
CA PHE A 101 -5.32 15.71 6.26
C PHE A 101 -4.07 16.58 6.17
N ILE A 102 -3.93 17.29 5.06
CA ILE A 102 -2.92 18.31 4.81
C ILE A 102 -3.60 19.67 5.01
N GLN A 103 -3.13 20.44 5.99
CA GLN A 103 -3.55 21.82 6.23
C GLN A 103 -2.67 22.82 5.47
#